data_AF-A0A7K4CSJ2-F1
#
_entry.id   AF-A0A7K4CSJ2-F1
#
_cell.length_a   1.000
_cell.length_b   1.000
_cell.length_c   1.000
_cell.angle_alpha   90.00
_cell.angle_beta   90.00
_cell.angle_gamma   90.00
#
_symmetry.space_group_name_H-M   'P 1'
#
loop_
_entity.id
_entity.type
_entity.pdbx_description
1 polymer ?
#
loop_
_entity_poly.entity_id
_entity_poly.type
_entity_poly.pdbx_seq_one_letter_code
_entity_poly.pdbx_strand_id
1 'polypeptide(L)'
;MELKVDAGWSRPVKDVVKNFNERIKLLDAAGARRAMIDLVAMIRSKDVDEDTRKDASIAMELIQQIDYSHPEQVLISMADWKGDIDQIKKNVLNDLKLKNYDTVAEMVPKLIYLVETNKDLYTRVKSAEALSEISKKHPLLLEKYQPRFFKAMFDESLDVTNFIADVLYNIDFQTFGTHSPDKIRKILSERFEENLVNTWVTLGYNRHLVRVEVNVENFTRNWIFDVSVRVKNNPTFTIAGIEPEYPARQDPGNNTTMIDLNVVQNKAAKKTFIHVEPRYVQRMQLQVKLAYKNNDGKASDKELFNEEVDLFALVPKFQTSVNFGLAHCKEFFEFVAKIKSMRKFAIPEVIRPSQLVIVMKNIMDAESIALVNEYKTDNVQDESDYYCELYFHGQTWIAKDEVVVVSRIAGEDKTVTLMIAANKEIYIPGLYNKFLAKIYAALNHKPFTPLECPKCFGTLDRGMTFCPSCKTKLH
;
A
#
# COMPACT_ATOMS: atom_id res chain seq x y z
N MET A 1 22.82 -55.31 -7.07
CA MET A 1 21.59 -55.49 -7.86
C MET A 1 21.92 -55.15 -9.30
N GLU A 2 21.45 -55.92 -10.30
CA GLU A 2 21.82 -55.74 -11.71
C GLU A 2 20.60 -55.95 -12.60
N LEU A 3 20.28 -54.97 -13.44
CA LEU A 3 19.21 -55.06 -14.43
C LEU A 3 19.63 -56.02 -15.55
N LYS A 4 18.77 -56.98 -15.88
CA LYS A 4 18.97 -57.85 -17.04
C LYS A 4 18.63 -57.09 -18.32
N VAL A 5 19.58 -57.06 -19.25
CA VAL A 5 19.41 -56.40 -20.55
C VAL A 5 18.64 -57.32 -21.50
N ASP A 6 17.57 -56.82 -22.10
CA ASP A 6 16.78 -57.58 -23.09
C ASP A 6 17.48 -57.60 -24.46
N ALA A 7 17.42 -58.74 -25.15
CA ALA A 7 17.99 -58.91 -26.48
C ALA A 7 17.29 -58.06 -27.55
N GLY A 8 16.02 -57.69 -27.36
CA GLY A 8 15.23 -56.87 -28.28
C GLY A 8 15.54 -55.38 -28.24
N TRP A 9 16.25 -54.88 -27.22
CA TRP A 9 16.53 -53.44 -27.08
C TRP A 9 17.58 -52.93 -28.08
N SER A 10 17.42 -51.69 -28.49
CA SER A 10 18.40 -50.95 -29.27
C SER A 10 19.75 -50.87 -28.54
N ARG A 11 20.84 -50.90 -29.31
CA ARG A 11 22.22 -50.88 -28.78
C ARG A 11 22.51 -49.69 -27.84
N PRO A 12 22.05 -48.46 -28.12
CA PRO A 12 22.24 -47.33 -27.22
C PRO A 12 21.61 -47.55 -25.84
N VAL A 13 20.41 -48.13 -25.78
CA VAL A 13 19.73 -48.42 -24.50
C VAL A 13 20.44 -49.54 -23.73
N LYS A 14 20.93 -50.57 -24.43
CA LYS A 14 21.75 -51.63 -23.82
C LYS A 14 23.03 -51.08 -23.18
N ASP A 15 23.75 -50.20 -23.89
CA ASP A 15 24.99 -49.59 -23.42
C ASP A 15 24.73 -48.66 -22.22
N VAL A 16 23.59 -47.97 -22.22
CA VAL A 16 23.14 -47.13 -21.12
C VAL A 16 22.79 -47.94 -19.87
N VAL A 17 22.00 -49.01 -20.00
CA VAL A 17 21.63 -49.86 -18.85
C VAL A 17 22.85 -50.56 -18.27
N LYS A 18 23.82 -50.95 -19.12
CA LYS A 18 25.10 -51.49 -18.68
C LYS A 18 25.91 -50.47 -17.86
N ASN A 19 26.09 -49.25 -18.37
CA ASN A 19 26.78 -48.17 -17.66
C ASN A 19 26.07 -47.80 -16.34
N PHE A 20 24.73 -47.85 -16.32
CA PHE A 20 23.93 -47.62 -15.14
C PHE A 20 24.13 -48.71 -14.08
N ASN A 21 24.10 -49.99 -14.49
CA ASN A 21 24.41 -51.13 -13.62
C ASN A 21 25.82 -51.05 -13.02
N GLU A 22 26.80 -50.59 -13.78
CA GLU A 22 28.17 -50.38 -13.31
C GLU A 22 28.26 -49.23 -12.30
N ARG A 23 27.54 -48.12 -12.54
CA ARG A 23 27.50 -46.95 -11.63
C ARG A 23 26.73 -47.20 -10.33
N ILE A 24 25.63 -47.94 -10.37
CA ILE A 24 24.81 -48.22 -9.17
C ILE A 24 25.56 -49.09 -8.15
N LYS A 25 26.53 -49.90 -8.59
CA LYS A 25 27.40 -50.69 -7.70
C LYS A 25 28.29 -49.80 -6.81
N LEU A 26 28.41 -48.51 -7.11
CA LEU A 26 29.34 -47.57 -6.49
C LEU A 26 28.68 -46.36 -5.79
N LEU A 27 27.34 -46.22 -5.85
CA LEU A 27 26.62 -45.00 -5.40
C LEU A 27 25.58 -45.29 -4.32
N ASP A 28 25.34 -44.31 -3.43
CA ASP A 28 24.21 -44.33 -2.48
C ASP A 28 22.86 -44.06 -3.19
N ALA A 29 21.75 -44.19 -2.46
CA ALA A 29 20.40 -44.06 -3.02
C ALA A 29 20.08 -42.66 -3.58
N ALA A 30 20.83 -41.62 -3.19
CA ALA A 30 20.67 -40.27 -3.72
C ALA A 30 21.51 -40.06 -5.00
N GLY A 31 22.73 -40.61 -5.03
CA GLY A 31 23.59 -40.64 -6.21
C GLY A 31 22.99 -41.46 -7.35
N ALA A 32 22.36 -42.60 -7.03
CA ALA A 32 21.63 -43.42 -8.01
C ALA A 32 20.48 -42.65 -8.67
N ARG A 33 19.71 -41.87 -7.89
CA ARG A 33 18.60 -41.05 -8.41
C ARG A 33 19.07 -39.92 -9.32
N ARG A 34 20.16 -39.24 -8.97
CA ARG A 34 20.71 -38.15 -9.80
C ARG A 34 21.27 -38.69 -11.12
N ALA A 35 21.93 -39.83 -11.07
CA ALA A 35 22.38 -40.54 -12.26
C ALA A 35 21.21 -40.96 -13.17
N MET A 36 20.06 -41.39 -12.61
CA MET A 36 18.84 -41.68 -13.40
C MET A 36 18.28 -40.43 -14.10
N ILE A 37 18.26 -39.28 -13.42
CA ILE A 37 17.74 -38.02 -13.99
C ILE A 37 18.61 -37.55 -15.16
N ASP A 38 19.93 -37.58 -14.98
CA ASP A 38 20.88 -37.19 -16.04
C ASP A 38 20.80 -38.15 -17.24
N LEU A 39 20.52 -39.43 -16.99
CA LEU A 39 20.30 -40.45 -18.02
C LEU A 39 19.03 -40.21 -18.84
N VAL A 40 17.92 -39.88 -18.18
CA VAL A 40 16.64 -39.55 -18.82
C VAL A 40 16.76 -38.29 -19.67
N ALA A 41 17.49 -37.28 -19.19
CA ALA A 41 17.72 -36.05 -19.94
C ALA A 41 18.55 -36.32 -21.21
N MET A 42 19.55 -37.20 -21.14
CA MET A 42 20.43 -37.54 -22.26
C MET A 42 19.69 -38.30 -23.37
N ILE A 43 18.87 -39.31 -23.01
CA ILE A 43 18.12 -40.12 -23.98
C ILE A 43 16.96 -39.33 -24.61
N ARG A 44 16.47 -38.29 -23.94
CA ARG A 44 15.40 -37.39 -24.42
C ARG A 44 15.93 -36.16 -25.17
N SER A 45 17.24 -36.09 -25.42
CA SER A 45 17.79 -35.06 -26.31
C SER A 45 17.16 -35.18 -27.71
N LYS A 46 17.00 -34.04 -28.41
CA LYS A 46 16.24 -33.97 -29.67
C LYS A 46 16.79 -34.88 -30.78
N ASP A 47 18.04 -35.31 -30.66
CA ASP A 47 18.77 -36.07 -31.68
C ASP A 47 18.62 -37.60 -31.56
N VAL A 48 17.80 -38.10 -30.63
CA VAL A 48 17.56 -39.54 -30.42
C VAL A 48 16.26 -39.98 -31.10
N ASP A 49 16.31 -41.11 -31.82
CA ASP A 49 15.19 -41.69 -32.57
C ASP A 49 14.07 -42.26 -31.67
N GLU A 50 12.90 -42.46 -32.27
CA GLU A 50 11.66 -42.78 -31.56
C GLU A 50 11.64 -44.19 -30.95
N ASP A 51 12.33 -45.16 -31.58
CA ASP A 51 12.46 -46.52 -31.06
C ASP A 51 13.38 -46.54 -29.83
N THR A 52 14.50 -45.81 -29.88
CA THR A 52 15.39 -45.62 -28.73
C THR A 52 14.69 -44.93 -27.56
N ARG A 53 13.78 -43.97 -27.83
CA ARG A 53 12.96 -43.33 -26.79
C ARG A 53 11.97 -44.31 -26.15
N LYS A 54 11.34 -45.17 -26.95
CA LYS A 54 10.39 -46.17 -26.49
C LYS A 54 11.08 -47.22 -25.61
N ASP A 55 12.22 -47.74 -26.05
CA ASP A 55 13.05 -48.67 -25.29
C ASP A 55 13.51 -48.07 -23.94
N ALA A 56 13.89 -46.79 -23.94
CA ALA A 56 14.29 -46.09 -22.73
C ALA A 56 13.14 -45.88 -21.74
N SER A 57 11.92 -45.67 -22.24
CA SER A 57 10.72 -45.61 -21.40
C SER A 57 10.46 -46.94 -20.69
N ILE A 58 10.63 -48.05 -21.39
CA ILE A 58 10.47 -49.41 -20.84
C ILE A 58 11.56 -49.69 -19.78
N ALA A 59 12.82 -49.31 -20.07
CA ALA A 59 13.91 -49.47 -19.12
C ALA A 59 13.69 -48.66 -17.83
N MET A 60 13.13 -47.44 -17.93
CA MET A 60 12.78 -46.60 -16.78
C MET A 60 11.67 -47.20 -15.92
N GLU A 61 10.67 -47.81 -16.54
CA GLU A 61 9.56 -48.48 -15.85
C GLU A 61 10.07 -49.68 -15.04
N LEU A 62 11.00 -50.47 -15.60
CA LEU A 62 11.68 -51.56 -14.91
C LEU A 62 12.58 -51.08 -13.76
N ILE A 63 13.23 -49.93 -13.92
CA ILE A 63 14.05 -49.31 -12.88
C ILE A 63 13.18 -48.81 -11.71
N GLN A 64 11.99 -48.29 -11.99
CA GLN A 64 11.02 -47.84 -10.98
C GLN A 64 10.43 -48.98 -10.15
N GLN A 65 10.44 -50.21 -10.66
CA GLN A 65 10.03 -51.41 -9.94
C GLN A 65 11.08 -51.91 -8.93
N ILE A 66 12.27 -51.32 -8.90
CA ILE A 66 13.28 -51.60 -7.87
C ILE A 66 12.85 -50.89 -6.58
N ASP A 67 12.51 -51.70 -5.57
CA ASP A 67 12.01 -51.25 -4.27
C ASP A 67 13.03 -50.36 -3.54
N TYR A 68 12.87 -49.05 -3.68
CA TYR A 68 13.38 -48.08 -2.73
C TYR A 68 12.21 -47.79 -1.79
N SER A 69 12.38 -48.17 -0.53
CA SER A 69 11.38 -48.33 0.54
C SER A 69 10.50 -47.11 0.92
N HIS A 70 10.31 -46.11 0.05
CA HIS A 70 9.38 -44.99 0.21
C HIS A 70 8.75 -44.60 -1.15
N PRO A 71 7.64 -45.25 -1.56
CA PRO A 71 6.98 -45.03 -2.86
C PRO A 71 6.42 -43.61 -3.05
N GLU A 72 6.20 -42.87 -1.96
CA GLU A 72 5.54 -41.55 -1.99
C GLU A 72 6.42 -40.42 -2.54
N GLN A 73 7.71 -40.68 -2.77
CA GLN A 73 8.66 -39.68 -3.30
C GLN A 73 9.05 -39.91 -4.78
N VAL A 74 8.48 -40.92 -5.44
CA VAL A 74 8.83 -41.30 -6.83
C VAL A 74 7.85 -40.72 -7.87
N LEU A 75 6.72 -40.16 -7.45
CA LEU A 75 5.66 -39.67 -8.34
C LEU A 75 5.85 -38.24 -8.89
N ILE A 76 7.10 -37.78 -9.04
CA ILE A 76 7.37 -36.44 -9.56
C ILE A 76 8.31 -36.49 -10.77
N SER A 77 7.71 -36.72 -11.94
CA SER A 77 8.23 -36.19 -13.20
C SER A 77 8.19 -34.65 -13.11
N MET A 78 9.26 -34.04 -12.58
CA MET A 78 9.41 -32.56 -12.41
C MET A 78 9.84 -31.84 -13.71
N ALA A 79 9.69 -32.43 -14.89
CA ALA A 79 10.09 -31.80 -16.15
C ALA A 79 8.92 -31.22 -16.97
N ASP A 80 7.69 -31.74 -16.83
CA ASP A 80 6.57 -31.33 -17.71
C ASP A 80 5.80 -30.09 -17.23
N TRP A 81 6.01 -29.65 -15.98
CA TRP A 81 5.16 -28.60 -15.36
C TRP A 81 5.81 -27.22 -15.35
N LYS A 82 7.07 -27.12 -15.80
CA LYS A 82 7.85 -25.87 -15.73
C LYS A 82 7.58 -24.89 -16.87
N GLY A 83 6.58 -25.15 -17.73
CA GLY A 83 6.37 -24.40 -18.97
C GLY A 83 4.97 -23.84 -19.22
N ASP A 84 3.89 -24.37 -18.64
CA ASP A 84 2.53 -23.93 -19.02
C ASP A 84 1.47 -24.22 -17.95
N ILE A 85 1.63 -23.63 -16.75
CA ILE A 85 0.65 -23.77 -15.66
C ILE A 85 -0.74 -23.24 -16.06
N ASP A 86 -0.80 -22.30 -17.01
CA ASP A 86 -2.07 -21.79 -17.55
C ASP A 86 -2.79 -22.83 -18.41
N GLN A 87 -2.07 -23.56 -19.25
CA GLN A 87 -2.65 -24.68 -20.00
C GLN A 87 -3.06 -25.83 -19.09
N ILE A 88 -2.31 -26.10 -18.01
CA ILE A 88 -2.71 -27.10 -17.01
C ILE A 88 -4.01 -26.69 -16.32
N LYS A 89 -4.11 -25.43 -15.88
CA LYS A 89 -5.35 -24.88 -15.32
C LYS A 89 -6.51 -25.01 -16.32
N LYS A 90 -6.27 -24.70 -17.59
CA LYS A 90 -7.26 -24.80 -18.67
C LYS A 90 -7.71 -26.25 -18.89
N ASN A 91 -6.78 -27.21 -18.85
CA ASN A 91 -7.08 -28.64 -18.98
C ASN A 91 -7.91 -29.14 -17.80
N VAL A 92 -7.51 -28.82 -16.55
CA VAL A 92 -8.29 -29.14 -15.34
C VAL A 92 -9.72 -28.59 -15.45
N LEU A 93 -9.87 -27.35 -15.90
CA LEU A 93 -11.18 -26.72 -16.05
C LEU A 93 -12.03 -27.39 -17.15
N ASN A 94 -11.41 -27.82 -18.24
CA ASN A 94 -12.08 -28.55 -19.31
C ASN A 94 -12.48 -29.95 -18.85
N ASP A 95 -11.60 -30.68 -18.16
CA ASP A 95 -11.89 -32.01 -17.63
C ASP A 95 -12.99 -31.97 -16.55
N LEU A 96 -13.01 -30.93 -15.70
CA LEU A 96 -14.12 -30.68 -14.78
C LEU A 96 -15.45 -30.42 -15.51
N LYS A 97 -15.43 -29.70 -16.65
CA LYS A 97 -16.63 -29.47 -17.47
C LYS A 97 -17.10 -30.74 -18.18
N LEU A 98 -16.17 -31.56 -18.66
CA LEU A 98 -16.43 -32.84 -19.33
C LEU A 98 -16.73 -33.98 -18.35
N LYS A 99 -16.64 -33.73 -17.04
CA LYS A 99 -16.82 -34.71 -15.96
C LYS A 99 -15.81 -35.85 -15.98
N ASN A 100 -14.60 -35.60 -16.47
CA ASN A 100 -13.46 -36.52 -16.44
C ASN A 100 -12.79 -36.52 -15.06
N TYR A 101 -13.53 -36.93 -14.03
CA TYR A 101 -13.10 -36.76 -12.63
C TYR A 101 -11.86 -37.57 -12.26
N ASP A 102 -11.63 -38.72 -12.89
CA ASP A 102 -10.43 -39.54 -12.66
C ASP A 102 -9.15 -38.78 -13.04
N THR A 103 -9.15 -38.14 -14.22
CA THR A 103 -8.05 -37.31 -14.68
C THR A 103 -7.82 -36.11 -13.75
N VAL A 104 -8.90 -35.48 -13.26
CA VAL A 104 -8.81 -34.38 -12.31
C VAL A 104 -8.25 -34.86 -10.96
N ALA A 105 -8.68 -36.03 -10.47
CA ALA A 105 -8.21 -36.63 -9.22
C ALA A 105 -6.69 -36.87 -9.23
N GLU A 106 -6.16 -37.31 -10.36
CA GLU A 106 -4.71 -37.50 -10.56
C GLU A 106 -3.91 -36.18 -10.53
N MET A 107 -4.55 -35.05 -10.84
CA MET A 107 -3.91 -33.72 -10.83
C MET A 107 -3.88 -33.07 -9.44
N VAL A 108 -4.85 -33.37 -8.58
CA VAL A 108 -4.97 -32.78 -7.22
C VAL A 108 -3.66 -32.83 -6.41
N PRO A 109 -3.02 -34.00 -6.19
CA PRO A 109 -1.80 -34.04 -5.37
C PRO A 109 -0.64 -33.25 -5.99
N LYS A 110 -0.60 -33.15 -7.32
CA LYS A 110 0.44 -32.41 -8.06
C LYS A 110 0.28 -30.91 -7.87
N LEU A 111 -0.96 -30.41 -7.98
CA LEU A 111 -1.26 -29.00 -7.72
C LEU A 111 -0.95 -28.61 -6.27
N ILE A 112 -1.30 -29.47 -5.30
CA ILE A 112 -0.99 -29.23 -3.87
C ILE A 112 0.52 -29.12 -3.67
N TYR A 113 1.29 -30.04 -4.25
CA TYR A 113 2.75 -30.02 -4.16
C TYR A 113 3.35 -28.74 -4.75
N LEU A 114 2.81 -28.24 -5.88
CA LEU A 114 3.30 -27.00 -6.49
C LEU A 114 3.06 -25.78 -5.61
N VAL A 115 1.92 -25.70 -4.94
CA VAL A 115 1.64 -24.62 -3.97
C VAL A 115 2.63 -24.67 -2.80
N GLU A 116 2.92 -25.88 -2.30
CA GLU A 116 3.80 -26.11 -1.15
C GLU A 116 5.28 -25.87 -1.46
N THR A 117 5.76 -26.20 -2.66
CA THR A 117 7.21 -26.35 -2.92
C THR A 117 7.77 -25.53 -4.07
N ASN A 118 6.93 -25.01 -4.97
CA ASN A 118 7.45 -24.25 -6.11
C ASN A 118 8.03 -22.91 -5.65
N LYS A 119 9.15 -22.50 -6.22
CA LYS A 119 9.80 -21.22 -5.91
C LYS A 119 9.15 -20.04 -6.64
N ASP A 120 8.47 -20.30 -7.75
CA ASP A 120 7.81 -19.28 -8.55
C ASP A 120 6.40 -18.99 -8.00
N LEU A 121 6.19 -17.76 -7.52
CA LEU A 121 4.91 -17.32 -6.97
C LEU A 121 3.77 -17.45 -7.98
N TYR A 122 4.04 -17.17 -9.26
CA TYR A 122 3.02 -17.26 -10.31
C TYR A 122 2.47 -18.69 -10.42
N THR A 123 3.36 -19.68 -10.53
CA THR A 123 2.98 -21.09 -10.60
C THR A 123 2.22 -21.55 -9.35
N ARG A 124 2.60 -21.06 -8.16
CA ARG A 124 1.89 -21.38 -6.91
C ARG A 124 0.48 -20.81 -6.91
N VAL A 125 0.30 -19.54 -7.29
CA VAL A 125 -1.01 -18.89 -7.38
C VAL A 125 -1.90 -19.62 -8.38
N LYS A 126 -1.39 -19.92 -9.59
CA LYS A 126 -2.16 -20.64 -10.61
C LYS A 126 -2.55 -22.06 -10.19
N SER A 127 -1.67 -22.74 -9.45
CA SER A 127 -1.96 -24.06 -8.90
C SER A 127 -3.07 -24.00 -7.83
N ALA A 128 -3.02 -22.98 -6.96
CA ALA A 128 -4.05 -22.74 -5.96
C ALA A 128 -5.41 -22.35 -6.59
N GLU A 129 -5.41 -21.53 -7.66
CA GLU A 129 -6.61 -21.22 -8.44
C GLU A 129 -7.24 -22.49 -9.06
N ALA A 130 -6.43 -23.40 -9.59
CA ALA A 130 -6.93 -24.66 -10.14
C ALA A 130 -7.55 -25.55 -9.05
N LEU A 131 -6.88 -25.68 -7.89
CA LEU A 131 -7.43 -26.41 -6.73
C LEU A 131 -8.73 -25.80 -6.22
N SER A 132 -8.87 -24.48 -6.26
CA SER A 132 -10.12 -23.79 -5.95
C SER A 132 -11.26 -24.20 -6.88
N GLU A 133 -11.00 -24.25 -8.18
CA GLU A 133 -12.03 -24.60 -9.15
C GLU A 133 -12.47 -26.07 -9.01
N ILE A 134 -11.54 -26.95 -8.64
CA ILE A 134 -11.85 -28.34 -8.26
C ILE A 134 -12.73 -28.35 -7.00
N SER A 135 -12.38 -27.59 -5.95
CA SER A 135 -13.13 -27.58 -4.69
C SER A 135 -14.57 -27.08 -4.85
N LYS A 136 -14.80 -26.11 -5.75
CA LYS A 136 -16.14 -25.59 -6.07
C LYS A 136 -17.00 -26.59 -6.82
N LYS A 137 -16.43 -27.31 -7.80
CA LYS A 137 -17.19 -28.15 -8.72
C LYS A 137 -17.32 -29.59 -8.29
N HIS A 138 -16.30 -30.13 -7.60
CA HIS A 138 -16.28 -31.52 -7.16
C HIS A 138 -15.43 -31.71 -5.88
N PRO A 139 -15.87 -31.17 -4.73
CA PRO A 139 -15.11 -31.11 -3.48
C PRO A 139 -14.60 -32.47 -2.98
N LEU A 140 -15.34 -33.56 -3.27
CA LEU A 140 -14.94 -34.93 -2.90
C LEU A 140 -13.58 -35.37 -3.47
N LEU A 141 -13.12 -34.76 -4.58
CA LEU A 141 -11.79 -35.06 -5.14
C LEU A 141 -10.64 -34.60 -4.24
N LEU A 142 -10.92 -33.68 -3.31
CA LEU A 142 -9.95 -33.15 -2.37
C LEU A 142 -9.97 -33.86 -1.02
N GLU A 143 -10.95 -34.74 -0.76
CA GLU A 143 -11.16 -35.38 0.55
C GLU A 143 -9.93 -36.18 1.00
N LYS A 144 -9.36 -37.01 0.10
CA LYS A 144 -8.14 -37.79 0.36
C LYS A 144 -6.91 -36.92 0.68
N TYR A 145 -6.89 -35.67 0.22
CA TYR A 145 -5.76 -34.75 0.35
C TYR A 145 -6.04 -33.57 1.27
N GLN A 146 -7.17 -33.60 1.99
CA GLN A 146 -7.70 -32.49 2.75
C GLN A 146 -6.68 -31.84 3.71
N PRO A 147 -5.87 -32.58 4.49
CA PRO A 147 -4.87 -31.96 5.37
C PRO A 147 -3.80 -31.16 4.62
N ARG A 148 -3.35 -31.67 3.47
CA ARG A 148 -2.34 -31.00 2.65
C ARG A 148 -2.93 -29.87 1.82
N PHE A 149 -4.15 -30.02 1.33
CA PHE A 149 -4.91 -28.93 0.71
C PHE A 149 -5.07 -27.76 1.70
N PHE A 150 -5.48 -28.03 2.93
CA PHE A 150 -5.58 -26.99 3.95
C PHE A 150 -4.21 -26.42 4.33
N LYS A 151 -3.16 -27.22 4.44
CA LYS A 151 -1.82 -26.66 4.64
C LYS A 151 -1.41 -25.73 3.49
N ALA A 152 -1.56 -26.18 2.25
CA ALA A 152 -1.19 -25.41 1.07
C ALA A 152 -1.96 -24.09 0.91
N MET A 153 -3.24 -24.07 1.30
CA MET A 153 -4.12 -22.90 1.11
C MET A 153 -4.12 -21.93 2.31
N PHE A 154 -3.62 -22.35 3.49
CA PHE A 154 -3.75 -21.61 4.75
C PHE A 154 -2.44 -21.44 5.53
N ASP A 155 -1.30 -21.87 5.00
CA ASP A 155 0.01 -21.66 5.62
C ASP A 155 0.56 -20.27 5.24
N GLU A 156 0.65 -19.37 6.23
CA GLU A 156 1.11 -17.98 6.04
C GLU A 156 2.56 -17.88 5.58
N SER A 157 3.38 -18.93 5.77
CA SER A 157 4.73 -19.00 5.19
C SER A 157 4.71 -19.17 3.67
N LEU A 158 3.54 -19.48 3.11
CA LEU A 158 3.29 -19.55 1.69
C LEU A 158 2.65 -18.21 1.26
N ASP A 159 3.41 -17.37 0.54
CA ASP A 159 3.03 -16.05 -0.04
C ASP A 159 1.74 -16.04 -0.90
N VAL A 160 1.02 -17.15 -0.99
CA VAL A 160 -0.19 -17.36 -1.77
C VAL A 160 -1.46 -17.05 -0.95
N THR A 161 -1.37 -17.02 0.39
CA THR A 161 -2.52 -16.89 1.30
C THR A 161 -3.34 -15.61 1.06
N ASN A 162 -2.69 -14.48 0.79
CA ASN A 162 -3.36 -13.20 0.50
C ASN A 162 -4.14 -13.20 -0.84
N PHE A 163 -3.72 -14.02 -1.81
CA PHE A 163 -4.37 -14.14 -3.12
C PHE A 163 -5.57 -15.11 -3.10
N ILE A 164 -5.66 -15.94 -2.07
CA ILE A 164 -6.61 -17.05 -1.95
C ILE A 164 -7.82 -16.69 -1.06
N ALA A 165 -7.86 -15.50 -0.46
CA ALA A 165 -8.98 -15.08 0.38
C ALA A 165 -10.34 -15.18 -0.36
N ASP A 166 -10.44 -14.67 -1.59
CA ASP A 166 -11.63 -14.77 -2.45
C ASP A 166 -11.99 -16.22 -2.84
N VAL A 167 -11.00 -17.10 -2.87
CA VAL A 167 -11.12 -18.52 -3.19
C VAL A 167 -11.79 -19.28 -2.04
N LEU A 168 -11.43 -18.97 -0.79
CA LEU A 168 -11.94 -19.65 0.40
C LEU A 168 -13.40 -19.31 0.70
N TYR A 169 -13.86 -18.13 0.27
CA TYR A 169 -15.26 -17.70 0.44
C TYR A 169 -16.28 -18.50 -0.37
N ASN A 170 -15.85 -19.24 -1.39
CA ASN A 170 -16.76 -19.88 -2.34
C ASN A 170 -16.73 -21.43 -2.27
N ILE A 171 -16.00 -22.00 -1.31
CA ILE A 171 -15.98 -23.45 -1.10
C ILE A 171 -17.20 -23.84 -0.25
N ASP A 172 -18.03 -24.75 -0.76
CA ASP A 172 -19.09 -25.36 0.05
C ASP A 172 -18.48 -26.43 0.96
N PHE A 173 -18.24 -26.06 2.21
CA PHE A 173 -17.66 -26.96 3.21
C PHE A 173 -18.65 -28.02 3.73
N GLN A 174 -19.94 -27.96 3.38
CA GLN A 174 -20.90 -29.00 3.77
C GLN A 174 -20.58 -30.36 3.15
N THR A 175 -19.86 -30.37 2.03
CA THR A 175 -19.43 -31.57 1.31
C THR A 175 -18.10 -32.16 1.76
N PHE A 176 -17.39 -31.54 2.71
CA PHE A 176 -16.12 -32.06 3.24
C PHE A 176 -16.35 -32.83 4.55
N GLY A 177 -16.21 -34.16 4.50
CA GLY A 177 -16.53 -35.06 5.61
C GLY A 177 -15.83 -34.76 6.95
N THR A 178 -16.52 -35.14 8.03
CA THR A 178 -16.13 -35.24 9.46
C THR A 178 -15.70 -33.99 10.23
N HIS A 179 -15.33 -32.88 9.60
CA HIS A 179 -15.20 -31.61 10.30
C HIS A 179 -16.53 -30.86 10.22
N SER A 180 -17.15 -30.56 11.37
CA SER A 180 -18.41 -29.82 11.35
C SER A 180 -18.20 -28.49 10.61
N PRO A 181 -19.12 -28.08 9.72
CA PRO A 181 -19.08 -26.78 9.06
C PRO A 181 -18.83 -25.64 10.04
N ASP A 182 -19.28 -25.78 11.29
CA ASP A 182 -19.07 -24.82 12.37
C ASP A 182 -17.62 -24.74 12.84
N LYS A 183 -16.86 -25.85 12.86
CA LYS A 183 -15.44 -25.83 13.26
C LYS A 183 -14.56 -25.20 12.18
N ILE A 184 -14.86 -25.45 10.90
CA ILE A 184 -14.18 -24.80 9.77
C ILE A 184 -14.60 -23.34 9.67
N ARG A 185 -15.89 -23.01 9.79
CA ARG A 185 -16.37 -21.63 9.85
C ARG A 185 -15.77 -20.86 11.02
N LYS A 186 -15.61 -21.50 12.18
CA LYS A 186 -14.95 -20.91 13.35
C LYS A 186 -13.47 -20.65 13.09
N ILE A 187 -12.73 -21.57 12.46
CA ILE A 187 -11.34 -21.35 12.06
C ILE A 187 -11.23 -20.23 11.02
N LEU A 188 -12.16 -20.17 10.06
CA LEU A 188 -12.22 -19.11 9.06
C LEU A 188 -12.63 -17.76 9.66
N SER A 189 -13.60 -17.71 10.56
CA SER A 189 -14.03 -16.48 11.22
C SER A 189 -12.96 -15.98 12.20
N GLU A 190 -12.35 -16.87 12.98
CA GLU A 190 -11.27 -16.52 13.92
C GLU A 190 -9.98 -16.09 13.20
N ARG A 191 -9.70 -16.59 11.98
CA ARG A 191 -8.49 -16.23 11.22
C ARG A 191 -8.68 -15.15 10.16
N PHE A 192 -9.89 -14.95 9.61
CA PHE A 192 -10.14 -13.98 8.54
C PHE A 192 -10.99 -12.78 8.97
N GLU A 193 -11.74 -12.78 10.09
CA GLU A 193 -12.53 -11.59 10.48
C GLU A 193 -11.67 -10.33 10.66
N GLU A 194 -10.41 -10.46 11.12
CA GLU A 194 -9.49 -9.32 11.26
C GLU A 194 -8.93 -8.81 9.91
N ASN A 195 -8.95 -9.65 8.86
CA ASN A 195 -8.43 -9.35 7.52
C ASN A 195 -9.51 -9.01 6.48
N LEU A 196 -10.80 -9.08 6.82
CA LEU A 196 -11.90 -8.78 5.90
C LEU A 196 -12.37 -7.34 5.93
N VAL A 197 -12.03 -6.60 6.98
CA VAL A 197 -12.17 -5.15 6.96
C VAL A 197 -10.85 -4.60 6.42
N ASN A 198 -10.81 -4.43 5.10
CA ASN A 198 -9.64 -3.87 4.44
C ASN A 198 -9.61 -2.37 4.71
N THR A 199 -8.45 -1.91 5.12
CA THR A 199 -8.27 -0.55 5.60
C THR A 199 -6.91 -0.07 5.20
N TRP A 200 -6.82 1.10 4.61
CA TRP A 200 -5.56 1.72 4.32
C TRP A 200 -5.65 3.23 4.54
N VAL A 201 -4.50 3.79 4.88
CA VAL A 201 -4.33 5.21 5.08
C VAL A 201 -3.37 5.72 4.03
N THR A 202 -3.75 6.78 3.32
CA THR A 202 -2.85 7.51 2.44
C THR A 202 -2.71 8.94 2.91
N LEU A 203 -1.49 9.46 2.83
CA LEU A 203 -1.23 10.87 3.06
C LEU A 203 -1.31 11.59 1.73
N GLY A 204 -2.20 12.57 1.66
CA GLY A 204 -2.27 13.57 0.62
C GLY A 204 -2.02 14.96 1.20
N TYR A 205 -2.09 15.96 0.33
CA TYR A 205 -1.91 17.36 0.69
C TYR A 205 -3.02 18.15 0.02
N ASN A 206 -3.55 19.13 0.74
CA ASN A 206 -4.55 20.05 0.20
C ASN A 206 -4.20 21.46 0.66
N ARG A 207 -3.70 22.30 -0.26
CA ARG A 207 -3.16 23.63 0.08
C ARG A 207 -2.10 23.52 1.18
N HIS A 208 -2.33 24.12 2.34
CA HIS A 208 -1.41 24.11 3.48
C HIS A 208 -1.69 22.99 4.50
N LEU A 209 -2.67 22.13 4.24
CA LEU A 209 -3.11 21.05 5.14
C LEU A 209 -2.54 19.71 4.69
N VAL A 210 -2.27 18.85 5.69
CA VAL A 210 -1.99 17.43 5.46
C VAL A 210 -3.34 16.72 5.44
N ARG A 211 -3.63 15.98 4.37
CA ARG A 211 -4.87 15.24 4.20
C ARG A 211 -4.63 13.77 4.52
N VAL A 212 -5.21 13.28 5.60
CA VAL A 212 -5.19 11.86 5.94
C VAL A 212 -6.43 11.21 5.34
N GLU A 213 -6.25 10.43 4.29
CA GLU A 213 -7.31 9.68 3.65
C GLU A 213 -7.41 8.30 4.30
N VAL A 214 -8.56 7.97 4.86
CA VAL A 214 -8.85 6.67 5.46
C VAL A 214 -9.96 6.00 4.65
N ASN A 215 -9.65 4.82 4.11
CA ASN A 215 -10.63 3.97 3.44
C ASN A 215 -10.93 2.75 4.31
N VAL A 216 -12.20 2.39 4.38
CA VAL A 216 -12.71 1.24 5.12
C VAL A 216 -13.61 0.45 4.19
N GLU A 217 -13.17 -0.73 3.79
CA GLU A 217 -13.93 -1.64 2.95
C GLU A 217 -14.31 -2.88 3.75
N ASN A 218 -15.59 -3.24 3.71
CA ASN A 218 -16.10 -4.40 4.42
C ASN A 218 -16.25 -5.57 3.45
N PHE A 219 -15.28 -6.48 3.39
CA PHE A 219 -15.37 -7.73 2.64
C PHE A 219 -16.08 -8.86 3.41
N THR A 220 -16.58 -8.60 4.62
CA THR A 220 -17.35 -9.60 5.36
C THR A 220 -18.72 -9.85 4.71
N ARG A 221 -19.34 -11.00 5.03
CA ARG A 221 -20.70 -11.30 4.58
C ARG A 221 -21.79 -10.49 5.31
N ASN A 222 -21.44 -9.86 6.42
CA ASN A 222 -22.36 -9.16 7.30
C ASN A 222 -22.09 -7.65 7.29
N TRP A 223 -22.97 -6.89 7.94
CA TRP A 223 -22.71 -5.48 8.16
C TRP A 223 -21.76 -5.32 9.36
N ILE A 224 -20.93 -4.29 9.32
CA ILE A 224 -20.20 -3.84 10.50
C ILE A 224 -20.82 -2.54 11.00
N PHE A 225 -20.93 -2.45 12.32
CA PHE A 225 -21.65 -1.39 13.03
C PHE A 225 -20.69 -0.57 13.89
N ASP A 226 -21.15 0.58 14.37
CA ASP A 226 -20.38 1.51 15.20
C ASP A 226 -18.97 1.80 14.66
N VAL A 227 -18.85 1.84 13.33
CA VAL A 227 -17.57 2.07 12.66
C VAL A 227 -17.15 3.50 12.93
N SER A 228 -16.01 3.65 13.61
CA SER A 228 -15.45 4.93 14.00
C SER A 228 -13.97 5.00 13.70
N VAL A 229 -13.57 6.05 12.98
CA VAL A 229 -12.15 6.39 12.78
C VAL A 229 -11.74 7.29 13.94
N ARG A 230 -10.67 6.90 14.63
CA ARG A 230 -10.17 7.55 15.84
C ARG A 230 -8.82 8.17 15.56
N VAL A 231 -8.70 9.48 15.71
CA VAL A 231 -7.44 10.20 15.57
C VAL A 231 -7.02 10.71 16.93
N LYS A 232 -5.85 10.27 17.40
CA LYS A 232 -5.30 10.76 18.67
C LYS A 232 -4.87 12.21 18.51
N ASN A 233 -5.46 13.10 19.28
CA ASN A 233 -5.10 14.52 19.25
C ASN A 233 -3.70 14.71 19.86
N ASN A 234 -2.92 15.60 19.27
CA ASN A 234 -1.57 15.91 19.70
C ASN A 234 -1.35 17.43 19.60
N PRO A 235 -0.66 18.09 20.55
CA PRO A 235 -0.39 19.53 20.48
C PRO A 235 0.35 19.99 19.21
N THR A 236 1.02 19.06 18.51
CA THR A 236 1.74 19.31 17.25
C THR A 236 0.82 19.59 16.05
N PHE A 237 -0.49 19.35 16.16
CA PHE A 237 -1.44 19.63 15.10
C PHE A 237 -2.86 19.88 15.59
N THR A 238 -3.72 20.34 14.68
CA THR A 238 -5.17 20.38 14.87
C THR A 238 -5.89 19.72 13.71
N ILE A 239 -7.00 19.05 14.01
CA ILE A 239 -7.92 18.61 12.95
C ILE A 239 -8.68 19.83 12.49
N ALA A 240 -8.41 20.23 11.26
CA ALA A 240 -8.96 21.42 10.63
C ALA A 240 -10.37 21.12 10.09
N GLY A 241 -10.59 19.94 9.51
CA GLY A 241 -11.87 19.56 8.93
C GLY A 241 -11.96 18.09 8.55
N ILE A 242 -13.17 17.62 8.25
CA ILE A 242 -13.45 16.23 7.87
C ILE A 242 -14.35 16.24 6.64
N GLU A 243 -14.01 15.45 5.62
CA GLU A 243 -14.77 15.32 4.38
C GLU A 243 -14.98 13.84 3.99
N PRO A 244 -16.16 13.42 3.53
CA PRO A 244 -17.42 14.15 3.64
C PRO A 244 -17.77 14.41 5.11
N GLU A 245 -18.74 15.30 5.35
CA GLU A 245 -19.13 15.71 6.70
C GLU A 245 -19.73 14.51 7.46
N TYR A 246 -18.93 13.93 8.35
CA TYR A 246 -19.34 12.88 9.29
C TYR A 246 -19.47 13.47 10.69
N PRO A 247 -20.39 12.93 11.53
CA PRO A 247 -20.44 13.29 12.93
C PRO A 247 -19.07 13.04 13.57
N ALA A 248 -18.53 14.07 14.21
CA ALA A 248 -17.27 14.01 14.92
C ALA A 248 -17.48 14.43 16.37
N ARG A 249 -16.92 13.67 17.30
CA ARG A 249 -16.97 13.96 18.73
C ARG A 249 -15.60 13.80 19.35
N GLN A 250 -15.31 14.59 20.37
CA GLN A 250 -14.11 14.36 21.18
C GLN A 250 -14.42 13.34 22.27
N ASP A 251 -13.51 12.39 22.45
CA ASP A 251 -13.42 11.54 23.64
C ASP A 251 -12.40 12.19 24.59
N PRO A 252 -12.87 12.93 25.62
CA PRO A 252 -11.98 13.66 26.53
C PRO A 252 -11.10 12.74 27.36
N GLY A 253 -11.56 11.50 27.63
CA GLY A 253 -10.80 10.53 28.42
C GLY A 253 -9.54 10.04 27.73
N ASN A 254 -9.56 10.00 26.39
CA ASN A 254 -8.47 9.50 25.56
C ASN A 254 -7.81 10.55 24.67
N ASN A 255 -8.18 11.83 24.83
CA ASN A 255 -7.75 12.94 23.96
C ASN A 255 -7.81 12.57 22.47
N THR A 256 -8.93 12.00 22.04
CA THR A 256 -9.09 11.43 20.71
C THR A 256 -10.30 12.05 20.03
N THR A 257 -10.17 12.38 18.75
CA THR A 257 -11.30 12.76 17.91
C THR A 257 -11.86 11.51 17.24
N MET A 258 -13.11 11.20 17.52
CA MET A 258 -13.85 10.09 16.92
C MET A 258 -14.70 10.60 15.75
N ILE A 259 -14.60 9.94 14.61
CA ILE A 259 -15.34 10.24 13.38
C ILE A 259 -16.25 9.05 13.10
N ASP A 260 -17.56 9.24 13.23
CA ASP A 260 -18.54 8.16 13.15
C ASP A 260 -18.95 7.89 11.70
N LEU A 261 -18.43 6.78 11.14
CA LEU A 261 -18.87 6.24 9.86
C LEU A 261 -20.13 5.39 10.00
N ASN A 262 -20.57 5.09 11.23
CA ASN A 262 -21.75 4.31 11.58
C ASN A 262 -21.72 2.88 11.03
N VAL A 263 -22.39 2.64 9.91
CA VAL A 263 -22.55 1.31 9.33
C VAL A 263 -21.82 1.21 8.01
N VAL A 264 -21.05 0.14 7.82
CA VAL A 264 -20.48 -0.23 6.51
C VAL A 264 -21.07 -1.58 6.11
N GLN A 265 -21.86 -1.58 5.03
CA GLN A 265 -22.52 -2.79 4.54
C GLN A 265 -21.52 -3.78 3.95
N ASN A 266 -21.93 -5.03 3.82
CA ASN A 266 -21.19 -6.06 3.08
C ASN A 266 -20.82 -5.55 1.67
N LYS A 267 -19.55 -5.71 1.29
CA LYS A 267 -18.93 -5.28 0.03
C LYS A 267 -19.02 -3.77 -0.25
N ALA A 268 -19.35 -2.97 0.76
CA ALA A 268 -19.34 -1.53 0.65
C ALA A 268 -18.02 -0.94 1.15
N ALA A 269 -17.67 0.21 0.59
CA ALA A 269 -16.55 1.03 1.02
C ALA A 269 -17.07 2.34 1.61
N LYS A 270 -16.46 2.78 2.71
CA LYS A 270 -16.57 4.16 3.16
C LYS A 270 -15.20 4.81 3.18
N LYS A 271 -15.21 6.08 2.83
CA LYS A 271 -14.03 6.91 2.75
C LYS A 271 -14.23 8.16 3.59
N THR A 272 -13.18 8.57 4.29
CA THR A 272 -13.11 9.85 5.00
C THR A 272 -11.75 10.49 4.79
N PHE A 273 -11.73 11.80 4.73
CA PHE A 273 -10.57 12.64 4.60
C PHE A 273 -10.50 13.53 5.83
N ILE A 274 -9.39 13.44 6.54
CA ILE A 274 -9.15 14.18 7.77
C ILE A 274 -8.09 15.23 7.42
N HIS A 275 -8.50 16.48 7.38
CA HIS A 275 -7.61 17.60 7.10
C HIS A 275 -6.94 18.01 8.40
N VAL A 276 -5.61 17.91 8.42
CA VAL A 276 -4.77 18.17 9.58
C VAL A 276 -3.92 19.41 9.32
N GLU A 277 -3.98 20.35 10.25
CA GLU A 277 -3.15 21.54 10.27
C GLU A 277 -1.98 21.37 11.25
N PRO A 278 -0.73 21.30 10.77
CA PRO A 278 0.44 21.26 11.65
C PRO A 278 0.68 22.58 12.38
N ARG A 279 1.13 22.52 13.64
CA ARG A 279 1.35 23.69 14.51
C ARG A 279 2.84 24.03 14.67
N TYR A 280 3.46 24.54 13.62
CA TYR A 280 4.84 25.07 13.66
C TYR A 280 5.92 24.03 14.05
N VAL A 281 5.75 22.79 13.63
CA VAL A 281 6.60 21.65 14.06
C VAL A 281 7.34 21.01 12.90
N GLN A 282 8.58 20.59 13.07
CA GLN A 282 9.23 19.78 12.03
C GLN A 282 8.53 18.43 11.84
N ARG A 283 8.15 17.79 12.95
CA ARG A 283 7.61 16.43 13.00
C ARG A 283 6.27 16.40 13.71
N MET A 284 5.38 15.58 13.20
CA MET A 284 4.03 15.39 13.73
C MET A 284 3.75 13.90 13.86
N GLN A 285 3.42 13.44 15.07
CA GLN A 285 2.99 12.05 15.29
C GLN A 285 1.51 11.92 14.95
N LEU A 286 1.18 11.18 13.89
CA LEU A 286 -0.20 10.87 13.52
C LEU A 286 -0.53 9.43 13.92
N GLN A 287 -1.50 9.28 14.82
CA GLN A 287 -2.05 7.97 15.18
C GLN A 287 -3.53 7.90 14.78
N VAL A 288 -3.84 6.97 13.89
CA VAL A 288 -5.17 6.70 13.36
C VAL A 288 -5.53 5.25 13.66
N LYS A 289 -6.70 5.05 14.27
CA LYS A 289 -7.26 3.73 14.57
C LYS A 289 -8.67 3.60 13.99
N LEU A 290 -9.09 2.38 13.74
CA LEU A 290 -10.46 2.03 13.39
C LEU A 290 -11.05 1.18 14.52
N ALA A 291 -12.21 1.57 15.02
CA ALA A 291 -13.00 0.73 15.90
C ALA A 291 -14.34 0.41 15.25
N TYR A 292 -14.79 -0.85 15.37
CA TYR A 292 -16.08 -1.29 14.85
C TYR A 292 -16.61 -2.50 15.65
N LYS A 293 -17.88 -2.84 15.44
CA LYS A 293 -18.50 -4.07 15.96
C LYS A 293 -18.94 -4.95 14.81
N ASN A 294 -18.72 -6.26 14.95
CA ASN A 294 -19.28 -7.25 14.03
C ASN A 294 -20.78 -7.49 14.34
N ASN A 295 -21.43 -8.34 13.54
CA ASN A 295 -22.86 -8.63 13.68
C ASN A 295 -23.23 -9.35 15.00
N ASP A 296 -22.25 -9.96 15.67
CA ASP A 296 -22.42 -10.60 16.98
C ASP A 296 -22.21 -9.59 18.13
N GLY A 297 -21.99 -8.32 17.81
CA GLY A 297 -21.73 -7.25 18.78
C GLY A 297 -20.31 -7.25 19.37
N LYS A 298 -19.42 -8.14 18.90
CA LYS A 298 -18.02 -8.18 19.33
C LYS A 298 -17.30 -6.95 18.78
N ALA A 299 -16.68 -6.20 19.68
CA ALA A 299 -15.89 -5.03 19.34
C ALA A 299 -14.48 -5.42 18.86
N SER A 300 -14.02 -4.74 17.82
CA SER A 300 -12.66 -4.81 17.29
C SER A 300 -12.06 -3.40 17.21
N ASP A 301 -10.76 -3.30 17.47
CA ASP A 301 -9.96 -2.07 17.33
C ASP A 301 -8.70 -2.40 16.54
N LYS A 302 -8.41 -1.62 15.49
CA LYS A 302 -7.32 -1.83 14.56
C LYS A 302 -6.51 -0.55 14.42
N GLU A 303 -5.21 -0.62 14.69
CA GLU A 303 -4.30 0.48 14.38
C GLU A 303 -4.07 0.53 12.87
N LEU A 304 -4.37 1.69 12.26
CA LEU A 304 -4.28 1.88 10.81
C LEU A 304 -3.01 2.62 10.40
N PHE A 305 -2.59 3.58 11.23
CA PHE A 305 -1.46 4.44 10.96
C PHE A 305 -0.89 4.95 12.28
N ASN A 306 0.42 4.86 12.48
CA ASN A 306 1.09 5.34 13.67
C ASN A 306 2.52 5.74 13.34
N GLU A 307 2.65 6.80 12.55
CA GLU A 307 3.93 7.23 11.99
C GLU A 307 4.21 8.69 12.32
N GLU A 308 5.49 8.99 12.38
CA GLU A 308 5.99 10.37 12.44
C GLU A 308 6.08 10.95 11.03
N VAL A 309 5.34 12.03 10.77
CA VAL A 309 5.41 12.76 9.50
C VAL A 309 6.41 13.91 9.64
N ASP A 310 7.56 13.81 8.96
CA ASP A 310 8.53 14.91 8.85
C ASP A 310 8.10 15.88 7.74
N LEU A 311 7.57 17.03 8.16
CA LEU A 311 7.05 18.06 7.27
C LEU A 311 8.17 18.86 6.60
N PHE A 312 9.37 18.90 7.18
CA PHE A 312 10.51 19.61 6.58
C PHE A 312 11.16 18.75 5.49
N ALA A 313 11.04 17.42 5.58
CA ALA A 313 11.43 16.53 4.48
C ALA A 313 10.60 16.77 3.20
N LEU A 314 9.41 17.36 3.32
CA LEU A 314 8.58 17.76 2.17
C LEU A 314 9.08 19.05 1.50
N VAL A 315 9.93 19.82 2.16
CA VAL A 315 10.48 21.06 1.62
C VAL A 315 11.66 20.72 0.71
N PRO A 316 11.57 21.01 -0.60
CA PRO A 316 12.67 20.74 -1.50
C PRO A 316 13.85 21.66 -1.17
N LYS A 317 15.07 21.21 -1.47
CA LYS A 317 16.24 22.09 -1.46
C LYS A 317 16.15 23.04 -2.65
N PHE A 318 16.35 24.32 -2.41
CA PHE A 318 16.37 25.33 -3.47
C PHE A 318 17.79 25.64 -3.93
N GLN A 319 17.90 26.04 -5.18
CA GLN A 319 19.07 26.71 -5.74
C GLN A 319 18.53 27.98 -6.41
N THR A 320 19.10 29.13 -6.08
CA THR A 320 18.77 30.34 -6.84
C THR A 320 19.97 30.67 -7.71
N SER A 321 19.87 30.34 -9.00
CA SER A 321 20.94 30.53 -9.99
C SER A 321 20.55 31.46 -11.15
N VAL A 322 19.30 31.93 -11.17
CA VAL A 322 18.74 32.74 -12.25
C VAL A 322 18.09 33.99 -11.68
N ASN A 323 18.48 35.16 -12.19
CA ASN A 323 17.88 36.45 -11.85
C ASN A 323 16.53 36.58 -12.55
N PHE A 324 15.46 36.14 -11.89
CA PHE A 324 14.09 36.40 -12.36
C PHE A 324 13.65 37.79 -11.92
N GLY A 325 12.98 38.51 -12.82
CA GLY A 325 12.39 39.82 -12.52
C GLY A 325 10.99 39.69 -11.91
N LEU A 326 10.47 40.78 -11.35
CA LEU A 326 9.13 40.83 -10.75
C LEU A 326 8.02 40.39 -11.72
N ALA A 327 8.12 40.75 -13.01
CA ALA A 327 7.14 40.37 -14.02
C ALA A 327 6.96 38.84 -14.10
N HIS A 328 8.08 38.10 -14.04
CA HIS A 328 8.06 36.63 -14.01
C HIS A 328 7.38 36.10 -12.75
N CYS A 329 7.70 36.66 -11.57
CA CYS A 329 7.05 36.24 -10.33
C CYS A 329 5.53 36.45 -10.36
N LYS A 330 5.06 37.57 -10.90
CA LYS A 330 3.63 37.86 -11.05
C LYS A 330 2.98 36.94 -12.08
N GLU A 331 3.60 36.76 -13.25
CA GLU A 331 3.11 35.84 -14.28
C GLU A 331 3.01 34.41 -13.75
N PHE A 332 4.06 33.94 -13.06
CA PHE A 332 4.07 32.63 -12.44
C PHE A 332 2.96 32.49 -11.40
N PHE A 333 2.87 33.46 -10.49
CA PHE A 333 1.88 33.44 -9.42
C PHE A 333 0.44 33.55 -9.95
N GLU A 334 0.17 34.32 -11.00
CA GLU A 334 -1.18 34.57 -11.52
C GLU A 334 -1.63 33.50 -12.52
N PHE A 335 -0.74 33.02 -13.39
CA PHE A 335 -1.14 32.21 -14.55
C PHE A 335 -0.46 30.84 -14.65
N VAL A 336 0.79 30.70 -14.21
CA VAL A 336 1.55 29.45 -14.43
C VAL A 336 1.36 28.44 -13.30
N ALA A 337 1.40 28.91 -12.05
CA ALA A 337 1.37 28.04 -10.88
C ALA A 337 0.04 27.30 -10.78
N LYS A 338 0.13 25.96 -10.80
CA LYS A 338 -1.05 25.08 -10.67
C LYS A 338 -1.66 25.13 -9.28
N ILE A 339 -0.83 25.28 -8.26
CA ILE A 339 -1.25 25.27 -6.86
C ILE A 339 -0.87 26.59 -6.23
N LYS A 340 -1.83 27.21 -5.58
CA LYS A 340 -1.67 28.46 -4.83
C LYS A 340 -2.34 28.30 -3.49
N SER A 341 -1.68 28.78 -2.46
CA SER A 341 -2.26 28.88 -1.12
C SER A 341 -1.92 30.25 -0.55
N MET A 342 -2.84 30.76 0.25
CA MET A 342 -2.74 32.04 0.91
C MET A 342 -3.20 31.85 2.34
N ARG A 343 -2.41 32.37 3.28
CA ARG A 343 -2.75 32.36 4.71
C ARG A 343 -2.50 33.73 5.29
N LYS A 344 -3.45 34.23 6.08
CA LYS A 344 -3.37 35.51 6.78
C LYS A 344 -3.22 35.25 8.27
N PHE A 345 -2.32 35.98 8.93
CA PHE A 345 -2.01 35.82 10.34
C PHE A 345 -2.03 37.17 11.04
N ALA A 346 -2.49 37.20 12.28
CA ALA A 346 -2.31 38.35 13.16
C ALA A 346 -0.87 38.37 13.70
N ILE A 347 -0.25 39.54 13.65
CA ILE A 347 1.07 39.83 14.19
C ILE A 347 0.89 40.24 15.67
N PRO A 348 1.65 39.66 16.62
CA PRO A 348 1.61 40.10 18.01
C PRO A 348 1.95 41.60 18.14
N GLU A 349 1.23 42.33 18.99
CA GLU A 349 1.31 43.81 19.07
C GLU A 349 2.71 44.35 19.35
N VAL A 350 3.48 43.58 20.14
CA VAL A 350 4.87 43.84 20.51
C VAL A 350 5.85 43.75 19.34
N ILE A 351 5.47 43.13 18.21
CA ILE A 351 6.32 42.99 17.03
C ILE A 351 6.05 44.16 16.07
N ARG A 352 7.12 44.83 15.66
CA ARG A 352 7.03 45.92 14.66
C ARG A 352 6.99 45.31 13.24
N PRO A 353 6.18 45.86 12.31
CA PRO A 353 6.16 45.40 10.91
C PRO A 353 7.55 45.36 10.26
N SER A 354 8.41 46.35 10.54
CA SER A 354 9.80 46.40 10.04
C SER A 354 10.66 45.23 10.54
N GLN A 355 10.47 44.78 11.78
CA GLN A 355 11.16 43.60 12.30
C GLN A 355 10.73 42.34 11.55
N LEU A 356 9.43 42.22 11.24
CA LEU A 356 8.92 41.08 10.49
C LEU A 356 9.46 41.05 9.05
N VAL A 357 9.59 42.20 8.38
CA VAL A 357 10.25 42.29 7.06
C VAL A 357 11.66 41.70 7.10
N ILE A 358 12.47 42.06 8.10
CA ILE A 358 13.84 41.56 8.26
C ILE A 358 13.83 40.04 8.51
N VAL A 359 12.98 39.58 9.43
CA VAL A 359 12.83 38.15 9.74
C VAL A 359 12.46 37.35 8.49
N MET A 360 11.49 37.83 7.70
CA MET A 360 11.06 37.15 6.48
C MET A 360 12.20 37.03 5.47
N LYS A 361 12.95 38.10 5.22
CA LYS A 361 14.11 38.08 4.31
C LYS A 361 15.17 37.09 4.75
N ASN A 362 15.54 37.11 6.04
CA ASN A 362 16.55 36.21 6.59
C ASN A 362 16.11 34.74 6.48
N ILE A 363 14.82 34.45 6.68
CA ILE A 363 14.28 33.10 6.57
C ILE A 363 14.32 32.60 5.12
N MET A 364 13.91 33.43 4.17
CA MET A 364 13.91 33.07 2.74
C MET A 364 15.33 32.89 2.20
N ASP A 365 16.25 33.78 2.58
CA ASP A 365 17.67 33.69 2.22
C ASP A 365 18.31 32.41 2.76
N ALA A 366 18.05 32.07 4.03
CA ALA A 366 18.52 30.82 4.64
C ALA A 366 17.94 29.56 3.96
N GLU A 367 16.82 29.68 3.24
CA GLU A 367 16.22 28.61 2.43
C GLU A 367 16.63 28.67 0.96
N SER A 368 17.57 29.56 0.60
CA SER A 368 18.02 29.80 -0.77
C SER A 368 16.89 30.18 -1.72
N ILE A 369 15.91 30.95 -1.22
CA ILE A 369 14.81 31.55 -1.98
C ILE A 369 15.09 33.05 -2.06
N ALA A 370 15.50 33.55 -3.22
CA ALA A 370 15.98 34.92 -3.35
C ALA A 370 14.85 35.94 -3.30
N LEU A 371 15.13 37.08 -2.68
CA LEU A 371 14.30 38.27 -2.79
C LEU A 371 14.42 38.84 -4.22
N VAL A 372 13.29 38.93 -4.92
CA VAL A 372 13.19 39.50 -6.27
C VAL A 372 12.81 40.97 -6.20
N ASN A 373 11.88 41.33 -5.33
CA ASN A 373 11.43 42.71 -5.18
C ASN A 373 10.89 43.00 -3.78
N GLU A 374 11.02 44.26 -3.35
CA GLU A 374 10.45 44.79 -2.12
C GLU A 374 9.73 46.09 -2.45
N TYR A 375 8.44 46.14 -2.17
CA TYR A 375 7.64 47.36 -2.21
C TYR A 375 7.40 47.85 -0.80
N LYS A 376 7.94 49.01 -0.46
CA LYS A 376 7.63 49.72 0.78
C LYS A 376 6.72 50.89 0.48
N THR A 377 5.67 51.00 1.28
CA THR A 377 4.74 52.12 1.20
C THR A 377 5.29 53.26 2.04
N ASP A 378 6.34 53.90 1.54
CA ASP A 378 6.98 55.05 2.22
C ASP A 378 6.25 56.38 1.91
N ASN A 379 5.27 56.37 0.99
CA ASN A 379 4.56 57.57 0.53
C ASN A 379 3.05 57.50 0.83
N VAL A 380 2.58 58.52 1.57
CA VAL A 380 1.20 58.82 2.00
C VAL A 380 0.20 59.02 0.84
N GLN A 381 0.60 58.78 -0.41
CA GLN A 381 -0.23 59.06 -1.60
C GLN A 381 -0.78 57.82 -2.32
N ASP A 382 -0.26 56.62 -2.04
CA ASP A 382 -0.89 55.38 -2.51
C ASP A 382 -1.76 54.82 -1.39
N GLU A 383 -3.05 54.60 -1.69
CA GLU A 383 -4.04 53.92 -0.84
C GLU A 383 -3.72 52.43 -0.65
N SER A 384 -2.47 52.11 -0.33
CA SER A 384 -2.00 50.74 -0.14
C SER A 384 -2.19 50.34 1.32
N ASP A 385 -3.06 49.35 1.55
CA ASP A 385 -3.37 48.77 2.87
C ASP A 385 -2.17 48.07 3.56
N TYR A 386 -1.02 47.95 2.89
CA TYR A 386 0.16 47.24 3.39
C TYR A 386 1.34 48.18 3.68
N TYR A 387 2.11 47.84 4.72
CA TYR A 387 3.39 48.47 5.06
C TYR A 387 4.52 48.02 4.12
N CYS A 388 4.53 46.74 3.77
CA CYS A 388 5.54 46.17 2.88
C CYS A 388 5.00 44.94 2.15
N GLU A 389 5.32 44.81 0.86
CA GLU A 389 5.11 43.61 0.05
C GLU A 389 6.46 43.08 -0.47
N LEU A 390 6.72 41.81 -0.24
CA LEU A 390 7.97 41.14 -0.61
C LEU A 390 7.68 40.00 -1.59
N TYR A 391 8.43 39.95 -2.70
CA TYR A 391 8.39 38.87 -3.67
C TYR A 391 9.67 38.06 -3.59
N PHE A 392 9.53 36.76 -3.40
CA PHE A 392 10.63 35.81 -3.38
C PHE A 392 10.43 34.76 -4.46
N HIS A 393 11.55 34.31 -5.03
CA HIS A 393 11.58 33.26 -6.03
C HIS A 393 12.62 32.21 -5.66
N GLY A 394 12.24 30.95 -5.76
CA GLY A 394 13.14 29.81 -5.59
C GLY A 394 12.92 28.79 -6.70
N GLN A 395 14.01 28.13 -7.11
CA GLN A 395 13.94 26.98 -8.00
C GLN A 395 14.48 25.74 -7.27
N THR A 396 13.76 24.63 -7.30
CA THR A 396 14.20 23.40 -6.63
C THR A 396 15.47 22.84 -7.29
N TRP A 397 16.34 22.22 -6.49
CA TRP A 397 17.66 21.77 -6.94
C TRP A 397 17.56 20.68 -8.01
N ILE A 398 16.75 19.65 -7.72
CA ILE A 398 16.66 18.41 -8.50
C ILE A 398 15.64 18.56 -9.64
N ALA A 399 14.38 18.88 -9.30
CA ALA A 399 13.29 18.87 -10.27
C ALA A 399 13.20 20.16 -11.10
N LYS A 400 13.96 21.20 -10.73
CA LYS A 400 13.92 22.54 -11.35
C LYS A 400 12.53 23.20 -11.31
N ASP A 401 11.64 22.72 -10.45
CA ASP A 401 10.34 23.33 -10.19
C ASP A 401 10.49 24.72 -9.57
N GLU A 402 9.68 25.67 -10.02
CA GLU A 402 9.63 27.03 -9.50
C GLU A 402 8.66 27.14 -8.31
N VAL A 403 9.04 27.99 -7.36
CA VAL A 403 8.23 28.39 -6.21
C VAL A 403 8.31 29.90 -6.07
N VAL A 404 7.16 30.55 -6.00
CA VAL A 404 7.05 31.98 -5.71
C VAL A 404 6.40 32.14 -4.34
N VAL A 405 7.02 32.93 -3.48
CA VAL A 405 6.49 33.29 -2.18
C VAL A 405 6.26 34.79 -2.15
N VAL A 406 5.05 35.21 -1.81
CA VAL A 406 4.70 36.62 -1.64
C VAL A 406 4.29 36.85 -0.18
N SER A 407 4.91 37.83 0.46
CA SER A 407 4.58 38.22 1.83
C SER A 407 4.08 39.66 1.84
N ARG A 408 2.84 39.86 2.29
CA ARG A 408 2.24 41.20 2.52
C ARG A 408 2.13 41.46 4.00
N ILE A 409 2.74 42.52 4.48
CA ILE A 409 2.73 42.91 5.89
C ILE A 409 1.91 44.18 6.01
N ALA A 410 0.76 44.13 6.69
CA ALA A 410 -0.09 45.28 6.96
C ALA A 410 0.34 45.97 8.26
N GLY A 411 0.62 47.26 8.18
CA GLY A 411 1.11 48.06 9.30
C GLY A 411 0.05 48.32 10.37
N GLU A 412 -1.11 48.83 9.92
CA GLU A 412 -2.22 49.26 10.77
C GLU A 412 -2.98 48.06 11.35
N ASP A 413 -3.40 47.12 10.49
CA ASP A 413 -4.12 45.90 10.90
C ASP A 413 -3.26 44.91 11.69
N LYS A 414 -1.93 45.11 11.70
CA LYS A 414 -0.95 44.19 12.28
C LYS A 414 -1.18 42.77 11.77
N THR A 415 -1.22 42.59 10.45
CA THR A 415 -1.36 41.26 9.85
C THR A 415 -0.24 40.97 8.87
N VAL A 416 0.05 39.69 8.67
CA VAL A 416 0.91 39.21 7.60
C VAL A 416 0.15 38.19 6.78
N THR A 417 0.15 38.39 5.46
CA THR A 417 -0.39 37.43 4.51
C THR A 417 0.77 36.76 3.79
N LEU A 418 0.89 35.45 3.96
CA LEU A 418 1.88 34.63 3.29
C LEU A 418 1.20 33.84 2.18
N MET A 419 1.62 34.08 0.94
CA MET A 419 1.13 33.42 -0.25
C MET A 419 2.24 32.58 -0.85
N ILE A 420 1.94 31.32 -1.16
CA ILE A 420 2.90 30.40 -1.76
C ILE A 420 2.26 29.81 -3.01
N ALA A 421 2.96 29.94 -4.13
CA ALA A 421 2.61 29.35 -5.41
C ALA A 421 3.69 28.34 -5.82
N ALA A 422 3.27 27.15 -6.23
CA ALA A 422 4.16 26.09 -6.67
C ALA A 422 3.47 25.18 -7.70
N ASN A 423 4.28 24.41 -8.44
CA ASN A 423 3.76 23.41 -9.38
C ASN A 423 3.35 22.09 -8.71
N LYS A 424 3.81 21.83 -7.48
CA LYS A 424 3.53 20.60 -6.72
C LYS A 424 2.92 20.92 -5.36
N GLU A 425 1.79 20.31 -5.08
CA GLU A 425 1.01 20.56 -3.87
C GLU A 425 1.74 20.14 -2.58
N ILE A 426 2.51 19.06 -2.64
CA ILE A 426 3.30 18.53 -1.51
C ILE A 426 4.27 19.55 -0.90
N TYR A 427 4.72 20.55 -1.67
CA TYR A 427 5.64 21.58 -1.17
C TYR A 427 4.95 22.57 -0.24
N ILE A 428 3.65 22.81 -0.43
CA ILE A 428 2.94 23.92 0.21
C ILE A 428 2.86 23.73 1.73
N PRO A 429 2.39 22.59 2.30
CA PRO A 429 2.32 22.41 3.75
C PRO A 429 3.70 22.46 4.41
N GLY A 430 4.70 21.84 3.79
CA GLY A 430 6.08 21.84 4.27
C GLY A 430 6.65 23.26 4.34
N LEU A 431 6.50 24.04 3.27
CA LEU A 431 7.00 25.43 3.20
C LEU A 431 6.31 26.33 4.22
N TYR A 432 4.97 26.30 4.30
CA TYR A 432 4.25 27.08 5.31
C TYR A 432 4.75 26.76 6.72
N ASN A 433 4.78 25.48 7.06
CA ASN A 433 5.10 25.06 8.40
C ASN A 433 6.56 25.33 8.75
N LYS A 434 7.49 25.19 7.80
CA LYS A 434 8.90 25.56 7.97
C LYS A 434 9.09 27.05 8.16
N PHE A 435 8.46 27.88 7.33
CA PHE A 435 8.53 29.33 7.46
C PHE A 435 7.92 29.78 8.78
N LEU A 436 6.72 29.31 9.12
CA LEU A 436 6.04 29.69 10.35
C LEU A 436 6.80 29.22 11.59
N ALA A 437 7.40 28.02 11.59
CA ALA A 437 8.25 27.55 12.68
C ALA A 437 9.49 28.45 12.87
N LYS A 438 10.14 28.86 11.77
CA LYS A 438 11.29 29.77 11.82
C LYS A 438 10.89 31.18 12.26
N ILE A 439 9.75 31.69 11.80
CA ILE A 439 9.20 32.99 12.23
C ILE A 439 8.89 32.93 13.73
N TYR A 440 8.24 31.87 14.20
CA TYR A 440 7.93 31.64 15.60
C TYR A 440 9.19 31.62 16.48
N ALA A 441 10.24 30.92 16.03
CA ALA A 441 11.53 30.90 16.72
C ALA A 441 12.21 32.28 16.73
N ALA A 442 12.25 32.97 15.58
CA ALA A 442 12.88 34.28 15.43
C ALA A 442 12.20 35.38 16.28
N LEU A 443 10.93 35.18 16.65
CA LEU A 443 10.13 36.12 17.44
C LEU A 443 9.97 35.68 18.91
N ASN A 444 10.91 34.89 19.42
CA ASN A 444 10.94 34.40 20.81
C ASN A 444 9.66 33.65 21.20
N HIS A 445 9.19 32.75 20.34
CA HIS A 445 8.05 31.88 20.59
C HIS A 445 6.73 32.62 20.85
N LYS A 446 6.55 33.79 20.24
CA LYS A 446 5.27 34.51 20.23
C LYS A 446 4.40 33.96 19.09
N PRO A 447 3.25 33.32 19.38
CA PRO A 447 2.47 32.65 18.35
C PRO A 447 1.80 33.65 17.42
N PHE A 448 1.80 33.33 16.12
CA PHE A 448 0.93 33.95 15.14
C PHE A 448 -0.45 33.33 15.28
N THR A 449 -1.49 34.15 15.26
CA THR A 449 -2.86 33.65 15.24
C THR A 449 -3.32 33.59 13.79
N PRO A 450 -3.62 32.39 13.24
CA PRO A 450 -4.20 32.31 11.91
C PRO A 450 -5.55 33.01 11.87
N LEU A 451 -5.74 33.85 10.86
CA LEU A 451 -6.99 34.55 10.59
C LEU A 451 -7.72 33.82 9.47
N GLU A 452 -8.25 32.65 9.81
CA GLU A 452 -8.92 31.75 8.86
C GLU A 452 -10.21 31.19 9.47
N CYS A 453 -11.21 30.99 8.62
CA CYS A 453 -12.45 30.37 9.05
C CYS A 453 -12.24 28.88 9.31
N PRO A 454 -12.60 28.36 10.50
CA PRO A 454 -12.42 26.95 10.82
C PRO A 454 -13.30 26.00 9.96
N LYS A 455 -14.37 26.53 9.34
CA LYS A 455 -15.28 25.72 8.51
C LYS A 455 -14.88 25.65 7.04
N CYS A 456 -14.53 26.80 6.44
CA CYS A 456 -14.29 26.89 4.99
C CYS A 456 -12.84 27.24 4.64
N PHE A 457 -11.98 27.48 5.64
CA PHE A 457 -10.59 27.90 5.48
C PHE A 457 -10.41 29.17 4.64
N GLY A 458 -11.46 29.98 4.52
CA GLY A 458 -11.38 31.32 3.94
C GLY A 458 -10.61 32.26 4.87
N THR A 459 -9.79 33.13 4.31
CA THR A 459 -9.07 34.18 5.04
C THR A 459 -10.05 35.16 5.69
N LEU A 460 -9.72 35.61 6.90
CA LEU A 460 -10.52 36.53 7.71
C LEU A 460 -9.73 37.80 8.00
N ASP A 461 -10.46 38.88 8.28
CA ASP A 461 -9.88 40.08 8.86
C ASP A 461 -9.91 40.01 10.40
N ARG A 462 -9.02 40.79 11.03
CA ARG A 462 -8.90 40.83 12.48
C ARG A 462 -10.19 41.39 13.09
N GLY A 463 -10.71 40.74 14.12
CA GLY A 463 -11.92 41.18 14.83
C GLY A 463 -13.26 40.80 14.18
N MET A 464 -13.25 40.00 13.11
CA MET A 464 -14.48 39.46 12.53
C MET A 464 -15.19 38.50 13.50
N THR A 465 -16.52 38.66 13.63
CA THR A 465 -17.39 37.79 14.44
C THR A 465 -18.15 36.75 13.61
N PHE A 466 -18.03 36.80 12.28
CA PHE A 466 -18.57 35.80 11.35
C PHE A 466 -17.70 35.70 10.10
N CYS A 467 -17.68 34.52 9.47
CA CYS A 467 -17.00 34.30 8.21
C CYS A 467 -17.84 34.85 7.04
N PRO A 468 -17.30 35.74 6.18
CA PRO A 468 -18.05 36.29 5.05
C PRO A 468 -18.43 35.23 4.01
N SER A 469 -17.56 34.23 3.80
CA SER A 469 -17.72 33.21 2.75
C SER A 469 -18.76 32.15 3.10
N CYS A 470 -18.79 31.67 4.34
CA CYS A 470 -19.69 30.57 4.75
C CYS A 470 -20.67 30.94 5.86
N LYS A 471 -20.71 32.21 6.28
CA LYS A 471 -21.59 32.75 7.33
C LYS A 471 -21.47 32.09 8.70
N THR A 472 -20.43 31.29 8.93
CA THR A 472 -20.15 30.65 10.23
C THR A 472 -19.82 31.71 11.26
N LYS A 473 -20.49 31.68 12.42
CA LYS A 473 -20.16 32.55 13.56
C LYS A 473 -18.79 32.18 14.11
N LEU A 474 -17.95 33.19 14.33
CA LEU A 474 -16.60 33.05 14.88
C LEU A 474 -16.65 33.37 16.37
N HIS A 475 -15.82 32.69 17.16
CA HIS A 475 -15.75 32.83 18.62
C HIS A 475 -14.60 33.72 19.05
#